data_AF-A0A5E7KAT6-F1
#
_entry.id   AF-A0A5E7KAT6-F1
#
_cell.length_a   1.000
_cell.length_b   1.000
_cell.length_c   1.000
_cell.angle_alpha   90.00
_cell.angle_beta   90.00
_cell.angle_gamma   90.00
#
_symmetry.space_group_name_H-M   'P 1'
#
loop_
_entity.id
_entity.type
_entity.pdbx_description
1 polymer ?
#
loop_
_entity_poly.entity_id
_entity_poly.type
_entity_poly.pdbx_seq_one_letter_code
_entity_poly.pdbx_strand_id
1 'polypeptide(L)'
;MIKEKRELRWLRRGGDEWQWAQEYISKHADVAMRSDIRRSARRMVEGYDQVVADIAHLEQTAEGLKFVIRLKNALRQHRYRAPSHGRKPCTFSLPNATRANLSRLSKANRVTETAVISTLIDDAEWAARQHSEREKNLKTRLTLERKRAELALEAANAQLEQMIKQLERTTERLVMWELAMESEDPPFNGDLEQIKQEVEKRLKKVKTMNTIIALSHSQPNED
;
A
#
# COMPACT_ATOMS: atom_id res chain seq x y z
N MET A 1 -42.15 6.16 57.39
CA MET A 1 -41.59 5.02 56.61
C MET A 1 -41.02 5.55 55.32
N ILE A 2 -39.70 5.71 55.26
CA ILE A 2 -38.99 6.12 54.05
C ILE A 2 -38.93 4.86 53.17
N LYS A 3 -39.78 4.78 52.14
CA LYS A 3 -39.66 3.72 51.12
C LYS A 3 -38.31 3.95 50.43
N GLU A 4 -37.37 3.03 50.62
CA GLU A 4 -36.11 3.01 49.86
C GLU A 4 -36.43 3.25 48.38
N LYS A 5 -35.80 4.28 47.81
CA LYS A 5 -35.84 4.52 46.37
C LYS A 5 -35.28 3.28 45.69
N ARG A 6 -36.14 2.51 45.03
CA ARG A 6 -35.72 1.34 44.24
C ARG A 6 -34.91 1.82 43.04
N GLU A 7 -33.61 1.98 43.21
CA GLU A 7 -32.74 2.28 42.09
C GLU A 7 -32.56 1.02 41.22
N LEU A 8 -32.91 1.13 39.94
CA LEU A 8 -32.67 0.06 38.97
C LEU A 8 -31.18 0.06 38.60
N ARG A 9 -30.41 -0.90 39.13
CA ARG A 9 -28.96 -1.04 38.88
C ARG A 9 -28.54 -1.04 37.40
N TRP A 10 -29.47 -1.35 36.50
CA TRP A 10 -29.22 -1.47 35.07
C TRP A 10 -29.58 -0.21 34.26
N LEU A 11 -30.26 0.79 34.84
CA LEU A 11 -30.68 2.04 34.20
C LEU A 11 -29.97 3.22 34.90
N ARG A 12 -29.25 4.08 34.15
CA ARG A 12 -28.54 5.21 34.77
C ARG A 12 -29.44 6.43 34.87
N ARG A 13 -29.22 7.22 35.93
CA ARG A 13 -29.92 8.49 36.16
C ARG A 13 -29.39 9.64 35.29
N GLY A 14 -28.13 9.56 34.85
CA GLY A 14 -27.48 10.53 33.96
C GLY A 14 -27.28 10.02 32.53
N GLY A 15 -27.02 10.94 31.60
CA GLY A 15 -26.67 10.63 30.20
C GLY A 15 -27.84 10.24 29.31
N ASP A 16 -29.02 10.85 29.54
CA ASP A 16 -30.26 10.70 28.76
C ASP A 16 -30.79 9.26 28.60
N GLU A 17 -30.20 8.28 29.29
CA GLU A 17 -30.60 6.87 29.21
C GLU A 17 -32.02 6.63 29.71
N TRP A 18 -32.46 7.38 30.73
CA TRP A 18 -33.81 7.28 31.27
C TRP A 18 -34.85 7.90 30.32
N GLN A 19 -34.49 8.98 29.61
CA GLN A 19 -35.34 9.55 28.55
C GLN A 19 -35.48 8.56 27.40
N TRP A 20 -34.38 7.94 26.98
CA TRP A 20 -34.39 6.89 25.97
C TRP A 20 -35.28 5.72 26.38
N ALA A 21 -35.20 5.26 27.64
CA ALA A 21 -36.04 4.19 28.16
C ALA A 21 -37.53 4.59 28.17
N GLN A 22 -37.84 5.83 28.55
CA GLN A 22 -39.20 6.37 28.53
C GLN A 22 -39.78 6.42 27.10
N GLU A 23 -38.99 6.85 26.12
CA GLU A 23 -39.37 6.82 24.72
C GLU A 23 -39.60 5.39 24.21
N TYR A 24 -38.72 4.47 24.58
CA TYR A 24 -38.84 3.06 24.18
C TYR A 24 -40.13 2.45 24.72
N ILE A 25 -40.44 2.69 26.01
CA ILE A 25 -41.70 2.26 26.63
C ILE A 25 -42.88 2.87 25.85
N SER A 26 -42.84 4.16 25.55
CA SER A 26 -43.92 4.86 24.85
C SER A 26 -44.17 4.32 23.44
N LYS A 27 -43.10 3.96 22.72
CA LYS A 27 -43.15 3.46 21.33
C LYS A 27 -43.56 1.98 21.25
N HIS A 28 -43.08 1.15 22.17
CA HIS A 28 -43.17 -0.31 22.05
C HIS A 28 -44.08 -1.00 23.07
N ALA A 29 -44.59 -0.31 24.10
CA ALA A 29 -45.57 -0.90 25.01
C ALA A 29 -46.92 -1.06 24.32
N ASP A 30 -47.61 -2.16 24.60
CA ASP A 30 -48.96 -2.42 24.10
C ASP A 30 -50.00 -1.52 24.77
N VAL A 31 -51.19 -1.40 24.16
CA VAL A 31 -52.25 -0.48 24.63
C VAL A 31 -52.66 -0.77 26.09
N ALA A 32 -52.72 -2.05 26.48
CA ALA A 32 -52.98 -2.47 27.85
C ALA A 32 -51.88 -1.99 28.81
N MET A 33 -50.62 -2.23 28.46
CA MET A 33 -49.45 -1.80 29.24
C MET A 33 -49.38 -0.28 29.39
N ARG A 34 -49.66 0.49 28.32
CA ARG A 34 -49.72 1.96 28.38
C ARG A 34 -50.84 2.47 29.26
N SER A 35 -51.99 1.80 29.26
CA SER A 35 -53.15 2.17 30.08
C SER A 35 -52.85 1.94 31.56
N ASP A 36 -52.18 0.84 31.89
CA ASP A 36 -51.76 0.52 33.25
C ASP A 36 -50.68 1.48 33.75
N ILE A 37 -49.69 1.80 32.92
CA ILE A 37 -48.69 2.83 33.21
C ILE A 37 -49.34 4.21 33.40
N ARG A 38 -50.24 4.65 32.51
CA ARG A 38 -50.92 5.95 32.64
C ARG A 38 -51.74 6.07 33.91
N ARG A 39 -52.36 4.97 34.37
CA ARG A 39 -53.11 4.96 35.63
C ARG A 39 -52.18 5.16 36.84
N SER A 40 -50.96 4.62 36.76
CA SER A 40 -49.90 4.79 37.76
C SER A 40 -49.22 6.17 37.71
N ALA A 41 -48.96 6.69 36.50
CA ALA A 41 -48.20 7.92 36.25
C ALA A 41 -48.90 9.23 36.66
N ARG A 42 -50.23 9.22 36.83
CA ARG A 42 -51.01 10.41 37.26
C ARG A 42 -50.60 10.99 38.63
N ARG A 43 -49.70 10.35 39.36
CA ARG A 43 -49.30 10.73 40.72
C ARG A 43 -47.84 11.17 40.86
N MET A 44 -47.06 11.24 39.78
CA MET A 44 -45.61 11.43 39.86
C MET A 44 -45.05 12.49 38.90
N VAL A 45 -43.89 13.04 39.26
CA VAL A 45 -43.15 14.08 38.53
C VAL A 45 -42.36 13.44 37.40
N GLU A 46 -42.40 14.05 36.21
CA GLU A 46 -41.65 13.60 35.04
C GLU A 46 -40.15 13.46 35.37
N GLY A 47 -39.55 12.31 35.03
CA GLY A 47 -38.13 12.06 35.30
C GLY A 47 -37.79 10.58 35.51
N TYR A 48 -36.53 10.30 35.88
CA TYR A 48 -36.02 8.95 36.17
C TYR A 48 -36.89 8.15 37.14
N ASP A 49 -37.40 8.80 38.19
CA ASP A 49 -38.19 8.15 39.22
C ASP A 49 -39.54 7.64 38.68
N GLN A 50 -40.12 8.32 37.66
CA GLN A 50 -41.32 7.84 36.94
C GLN A 50 -41.01 6.58 36.14
N VAL A 51 -39.92 6.57 35.38
CA VAL A 51 -39.52 5.42 34.55
C VAL A 51 -39.27 4.18 35.41
N VAL A 52 -38.63 4.37 36.57
CA VAL A 52 -38.44 3.29 37.55
C VAL A 52 -39.78 2.74 38.05
N ALA A 53 -40.74 3.61 38.37
CA ALA A 53 -42.06 3.20 38.82
C ALA A 53 -42.85 2.46 37.73
N ASP A 54 -42.78 2.92 36.49
CA ASP A 54 -43.42 2.30 35.33
C ASP A 54 -42.87 0.89 35.09
N ILE A 55 -41.54 0.74 35.14
CA ILE A 55 -40.86 -0.56 35.01
C ILE A 55 -41.27 -1.49 36.15
N ALA A 56 -41.30 -0.99 37.40
CA ALA A 56 -41.70 -1.80 38.56
C ALA A 56 -43.17 -2.25 38.47
N HIS A 57 -44.03 -1.46 37.83
CA HIS A 57 -45.42 -1.85 37.59
C HIS A 57 -45.53 -2.87 36.45
N LEU A 58 -44.79 -2.69 35.36
CA LEU A 58 -44.71 -3.66 34.27
C LEU A 58 -44.21 -5.04 34.74
N GLU A 59 -43.26 -5.09 35.67
CA GLU A 59 -42.74 -6.34 36.25
C GLU A 59 -43.79 -7.13 37.05
N GLN A 60 -44.94 -6.53 37.41
CA GLN A 60 -46.03 -7.23 38.12
C GLN A 60 -46.83 -8.19 37.23
N THR A 61 -46.73 -8.03 35.91
CA THR A 61 -47.43 -8.87 34.93
C THR A 61 -46.43 -9.75 34.18
N ALA A 62 -46.81 -10.97 33.82
CA ALA A 62 -45.92 -11.88 33.07
C ALA A 62 -45.53 -11.31 31.69
N GLU A 63 -46.45 -10.60 31.03
CA GLU A 63 -46.19 -9.95 29.74
C GLU A 63 -45.30 -8.71 29.88
N GLY A 64 -45.52 -7.89 30.92
CA GLY A 64 -44.68 -6.74 31.21
C GLY A 64 -43.26 -7.15 31.61
N LEU A 65 -43.07 -8.29 32.27
CA LEU A 65 -41.74 -8.82 32.60
C LEU A 65 -40.97 -9.21 31.33
N LYS A 66 -41.61 -9.86 30.35
CA LYS A 66 -41.02 -10.11 29.02
C LYS A 66 -40.67 -8.80 28.29
N PHE A 67 -41.53 -7.80 28.40
CA PHE A 67 -41.27 -6.46 27.84
C PHE A 67 -40.04 -5.81 28.48
N VAL A 68 -39.92 -5.85 29.81
CA VAL A 68 -38.78 -5.30 30.54
C VAL A 68 -37.47 -6.01 30.16
N ILE A 69 -37.49 -7.33 29.92
CA ILE A 69 -36.32 -8.05 29.39
C ILE A 69 -35.91 -7.53 27.99
N ARG A 70 -36.87 -7.31 27.10
CA ARG A 70 -36.61 -6.71 25.78
C ARG A 70 -36.05 -5.30 25.90
N LEU A 71 -36.62 -4.47 26.77
CA LEU A 71 -36.14 -3.12 27.07
C LEU A 71 -34.69 -3.15 27.59
N LYS A 72 -34.35 -4.02 28.54
CA LYS A 72 -32.98 -4.21 29.06
C LYS A 72 -32.00 -4.55 27.93
N ASN A 73 -32.38 -5.47 27.04
CA ASN A 73 -31.54 -5.87 25.89
C ASN A 73 -31.38 -4.74 24.87
N ALA A 74 -32.45 -4.00 24.58
CA ALA A 74 -32.42 -2.87 23.68
C ALA A 74 -31.55 -1.74 24.25
N LEU A 75 -31.64 -1.45 25.55
CA LEU A 75 -30.78 -0.47 26.22
C LEU A 75 -29.30 -0.89 26.17
N ARG A 76 -29.00 -2.18 26.38
CA ARG A 76 -27.63 -2.70 26.23
C ARG A 76 -27.09 -2.48 24.82
N GLN A 77 -27.91 -2.74 23.80
CA GLN A 77 -27.53 -2.48 22.41
C GLN A 77 -27.37 -0.99 22.11
N HIS A 78 -28.26 -0.14 22.65
CA HIS A 78 -28.16 1.31 22.53
C HIS A 78 -26.84 1.83 23.09
N ARG A 79 -26.47 1.40 24.31
CA ARG A 79 -25.17 1.71 24.92
C ARG A 79 -24.00 1.28 24.03
N TYR A 80 -24.02 0.03 23.54
CA TYR A 80 -22.95 -0.49 22.68
C TYR A 80 -22.79 0.28 21.35
N ARG A 81 -23.90 0.83 20.82
CA ARG A 81 -23.91 1.61 19.58
C ARG A 81 -23.62 3.11 19.80
N ALA A 82 -23.50 3.56 21.05
CA ALA A 82 -23.25 4.96 21.34
C ALA A 82 -21.88 5.41 20.76
N PRO A 83 -21.77 6.63 20.20
CA PRO A 83 -20.54 7.13 19.59
C PRO A 83 -19.32 7.15 20.52
N SER A 84 -19.55 7.19 21.83
CA SER A 84 -18.54 7.21 22.89
C SER A 84 -17.68 5.94 22.97
N HIS A 85 -18.10 4.82 22.36
CA HIS A 85 -17.33 3.58 22.34
C HIS A 85 -16.29 3.49 21.21
N GLY A 86 -16.01 4.59 20.50
CA GLY A 86 -14.91 4.69 19.53
C GLY A 86 -15.07 3.85 18.27
N ARG A 87 -16.23 3.20 18.08
CA ARG A 87 -16.54 2.36 16.91
C ARG A 87 -17.83 2.85 16.26
N LYS A 88 -17.75 3.21 14.98
CA LYS A 88 -18.92 3.52 14.16
C LYS A 88 -19.30 2.26 13.36
N PRO A 89 -20.49 1.67 13.56
CA PRO A 89 -20.91 0.54 12.76
C PRO A 89 -21.05 0.97 11.29
N CYS A 90 -20.47 0.18 10.38
CA CYS A 90 -20.61 0.33 8.93
C CYS A 90 -21.28 -0.92 8.37
N THR A 91 -22.28 -0.75 7.52
CA THR A 91 -22.99 -1.86 6.88
C THR A 91 -22.78 -1.75 5.38
N PHE A 92 -22.21 -2.80 4.79
CA PHE A 92 -22.00 -2.91 3.34
C PHE A 92 -22.47 -4.29 2.88
N SER A 93 -22.90 -4.36 1.62
CA SER A 93 -23.28 -5.61 0.98
C SER A 93 -22.11 -6.12 0.16
N LEU A 94 -21.68 -7.36 0.42
CA LEU A 94 -20.67 -8.04 -0.38
C LEU A 94 -21.31 -9.13 -1.26
N PRO A 95 -20.74 -9.43 -2.43
CA PRO A 95 -21.04 -10.66 -3.15
C PRO A 95 -20.85 -11.89 -2.26
N ASN A 96 -21.70 -12.90 -2.46
CA ASN A 96 -21.67 -14.12 -1.65
C ASN A 96 -20.30 -14.82 -1.69
N ALA A 97 -19.64 -14.83 -2.85
CA ALA A 97 -18.31 -15.40 -3.01
C ALA A 97 -17.26 -14.68 -2.15
N THR A 98 -17.28 -13.35 -2.12
CA THR A 98 -16.36 -12.53 -1.32
C THR A 98 -16.57 -12.78 0.16
N ARG A 99 -17.83 -12.84 0.61
CA ARG A 99 -18.16 -13.17 2.01
C ARG A 99 -17.67 -14.57 2.40
N ALA A 100 -17.87 -15.56 1.54
CA ALA A 100 -17.41 -16.93 1.79
C ALA A 100 -15.89 -17.01 1.90
N ASN A 101 -15.16 -16.31 1.02
CA ASN A 101 -13.71 -16.22 1.07
C ASN A 101 -13.22 -15.54 2.35
N LEU A 102 -13.87 -14.44 2.74
CA LEU A 102 -13.51 -13.70 3.94
C LEU A 102 -13.73 -14.54 5.21
N SER A 103 -14.82 -15.31 5.26
CA SER A 103 -15.08 -16.26 6.34
C SER A 103 -14.10 -17.44 6.35
N ARG A 104 -13.65 -17.89 5.18
CA ARG A 104 -12.61 -18.92 5.08
C ARG A 104 -11.26 -18.42 5.61
N LEU A 105 -10.86 -17.20 5.21
CA LEU A 105 -9.61 -16.56 5.64
C LEU A 105 -9.62 -16.28 7.15
N SER A 106 -10.73 -15.78 7.68
CA SER A 106 -10.87 -15.51 9.12
C SER A 106 -10.70 -16.79 9.95
N LYS A 107 -11.33 -17.89 9.52
CA LYS A 107 -11.19 -19.21 10.16
C LYS A 107 -9.78 -19.78 10.05
N ALA A 108 -9.16 -19.70 8.88
CA ALA A 108 -7.80 -20.19 8.66
C ALA A 108 -6.79 -19.49 9.57
N ASN A 109 -6.92 -18.16 9.69
CA ASN A 109 -6.00 -17.32 10.45
C ASN A 109 -6.43 -17.14 11.92
N ARG A 110 -7.55 -17.73 12.36
CA ARG A 110 -8.13 -17.61 13.71
C ARG A 110 -8.33 -16.16 14.18
N VAL A 111 -8.69 -15.28 13.25
CA VAL A 111 -8.93 -13.85 13.53
C VAL A 111 -10.36 -13.47 13.12
N THR A 112 -10.83 -12.31 13.55
CA THR A 112 -12.14 -11.83 13.13
C THR A 112 -12.13 -11.40 11.66
N GLU A 113 -13.29 -11.49 11.01
CA GLU A 113 -13.51 -11.01 9.65
C GLU A 113 -13.06 -9.54 9.47
N THR A 114 -13.29 -8.70 10.47
CA THR A 114 -12.84 -7.30 10.47
C THR A 114 -11.32 -7.17 10.54
N ALA A 115 -10.63 -8.04 11.30
CA ALA A 115 -9.18 -8.01 11.38
C ALA A 115 -8.54 -8.42 10.05
N VAL A 116 -9.13 -9.40 9.35
CA VAL A 116 -8.69 -9.76 7.99
C VAL A 116 -8.83 -8.58 7.02
N ILE A 117 -9.94 -7.83 7.11
CA ILE A 117 -10.12 -6.64 6.27
C ILE A 117 -9.04 -5.60 6.59
N SER A 118 -8.79 -5.33 7.87
CA SER A 118 -7.74 -4.38 8.28
C SER A 118 -6.37 -4.78 7.74
N THR A 119 -5.96 -6.04 7.91
CA THR A 119 -4.66 -6.50 7.39
C THR A 119 -4.59 -6.40 5.87
N LEU A 120 -5.66 -6.75 5.15
CA LEU A 120 -5.67 -6.64 3.69
C LEU A 120 -5.57 -5.19 3.21
N ILE A 121 -6.14 -4.23 3.95
CA ILE A 121 -6.02 -2.80 3.65
C ILE A 121 -4.58 -2.35 3.88
N ASP A 122 -4.00 -2.69 5.03
CA ASP A 122 -2.62 -2.32 5.38
C ASP A 122 -1.61 -2.93 4.40
N ASP A 123 -1.79 -4.20 4.04
CA ASP A 123 -0.96 -4.92 3.07
C ASP A 123 -1.06 -4.30 1.67
N ALA A 124 -2.28 -3.92 1.24
CA ALA A 124 -2.49 -3.28 -0.05
C ALA A 124 -1.83 -1.89 -0.10
N GLU A 125 -1.93 -1.11 0.99
CA GLU A 125 -1.25 0.18 1.10
C GLU A 125 0.27 0.00 1.09
N TRP A 126 0.80 -0.96 1.84
CA TRP A 126 2.22 -1.26 1.88
C TRP A 126 2.74 -1.69 0.50
N ALA A 127 2.03 -2.59 -0.17
CA ALA A 127 2.38 -3.05 -1.52
C ALA A 127 2.40 -1.88 -2.51
N ALA A 128 1.38 -0.99 -2.48
CA ALA A 128 1.33 0.18 -3.36
C ALA A 128 2.53 1.12 -3.14
N ARG A 129 2.90 1.37 -1.88
CA ARG A 129 4.09 2.17 -1.54
C ARG A 129 5.37 1.53 -2.08
N GLN A 130 5.54 0.22 -1.87
CA GLN A 130 6.69 -0.52 -2.37
C GLN A 130 6.79 -0.52 -3.90
N HIS A 131 5.67 -0.67 -4.60
CA HIS A 131 5.64 -0.56 -6.06
C HIS A 131 6.06 0.84 -6.53
N SER A 132 5.56 1.90 -5.90
CA SER A 132 5.95 3.27 -6.23
C SER A 132 7.45 3.53 -6.00
N GLU A 133 8.01 3.04 -4.89
CA GLU A 133 9.44 3.15 -4.60
C GLU A 133 10.29 2.39 -5.61
N ARG A 134 9.89 1.16 -5.97
CA ARG A 134 10.58 0.37 -7.00
C ARG A 134 10.57 1.07 -8.34
N GLU A 135 9.45 1.64 -8.76
CA GLU A 135 9.37 2.40 -10.01
C GLU A 135 10.29 3.62 -10.00
N LYS A 136 10.34 4.37 -8.89
CA LYS A 136 11.26 5.51 -8.74
C LYS A 136 12.72 5.05 -8.85
N ASN A 137 13.08 3.97 -8.16
CA ASN A 137 14.43 3.42 -8.19
C ASN A 137 14.83 2.90 -9.57
N LEU A 138 13.92 2.27 -10.30
CA LEU A 138 14.17 1.83 -11.68
C LEU A 138 14.35 3.02 -12.61
N LYS A 139 13.52 4.06 -12.48
CA LYS A 139 13.68 5.30 -13.26
C LYS A 139 15.03 5.97 -13.00
N THR A 140 15.45 6.10 -11.74
CA THR A 140 16.75 6.71 -11.41
C THR A 140 17.92 5.88 -11.94
N ARG A 141 17.88 4.55 -11.77
CA ARG A 141 18.89 3.64 -12.35
C ARG A 141 18.97 3.77 -13.86
N LEU A 142 17.83 3.75 -14.55
CA LEU A 142 17.77 3.89 -16.00
C LEU A 142 18.33 5.24 -16.47
N THR A 143 18.02 6.34 -15.78
CA THR A 143 18.63 7.65 -16.11
C THR A 143 20.14 7.67 -15.91
N LEU A 144 20.63 6.96 -14.90
CA LEU A 144 22.06 6.89 -14.59
C LEU A 144 22.79 6.03 -15.63
N GLU A 145 22.23 4.89 -16.01
CA GLU A 145 22.77 4.03 -17.07
C GLU A 145 22.78 4.74 -18.43
N ARG A 146 21.73 5.50 -18.77
CA ARG A 146 21.72 6.33 -19.98
C ARG A 146 22.88 7.34 -19.99
N LYS A 147 23.09 8.05 -18.89
CA LYS A 147 24.21 8.99 -18.76
C LYS A 147 25.58 8.29 -18.86
N ARG A 148 25.72 7.11 -18.28
CA ARG A 148 26.96 6.31 -18.40
C ARG A 148 27.22 5.89 -19.84
N ALA A 149 26.19 5.42 -20.54
CA ALA A 149 26.29 5.04 -21.95
C ALA A 149 26.62 6.25 -22.84
N GLU A 150 26.00 7.40 -22.60
CA GLU A 150 26.31 8.66 -23.29
C GLU A 150 27.78 9.06 -23.09
N LEU A 151 28.26 9.07 -21.84
CA LEU A 151 29.67 9.38 -21.55
C LEU A 151 30.65 8.38 -22.17
N ALA A 152 30.31 7.09 -22.20
CA ALA A 152 31.13 6.06 -22.84
C ALA A 152 31.19 6.26 -24.36
N LEU A 153 30.07 6.62 -24.99
CA LEU A 153 29.98 6.95 -26.41
C LEU A 153 30.82 8.18 -26.74
N GLU A 154 30.72 9.26 -25.95
CA GLU A 154 31.51 10.48 -26.12
C GLU A 154 33.01 10.21 -26.01
N ALA A 155 33.42 9.41 -25.02
CA ALA A 155 34.83 9.02 -24.86
C ALA A 155 35.35 8.19 -26.04
N ALA A 156 34.55 7.23 -26.54
CA ALA A 156 34.91 6.42 -27.69
C ALA A 156 35.02 7.27 -28.98
N ASN A 157 34.11 8.21 -29.18
CA ASN A 157 34.14 9.14 -30.32
C ASN A 157 35.38 10.05 -30.26
N ALA A 158 35.75 10.56 -29.09
CA ALA A 158 36.95 11.38 -28.92
C ALA A 158 38.23 10.59 -29.23
N GLN A 159 38.30 9.33 -28.81
CA GLN A 159 39.41 8.43 -29.15
C GLN A 159 39.48 8.17 -30.66
N LEU A 160 38.33 7.90 -31.29
CA LEU A 160 38.25 7.69 -32.73
C LEU A 160 38.76 8.92 -33.50
N GLU A 161 38.31 10.12 -33.13
CA GLU A 161 38.75 11.36 -33.77
C GLU A 161 40.26 11.59 -33.63
N GLN A 162 40.82 11.29 -32.45
CA GLN A 162 42.27 11.36 -32.24
C GLN A 162 43.03 10.36 -33.11
N MET A 163 42.53 9.13 -33.25
CA MET A 163 43.13 8.09 -34.09
C MET A 163 43.06 8.46 -35.57
N ILE A 164 41.95 9.05 -36.04
CA ILE A 164 41.80 9.56 -37.40
C ILE A 164 42.86 10.63 -37.68
N LYS A 165 43.02 11.62 -36.80
CA LYS A 165 44.05 12.67 -36.96
C LYS A 165 45.47 12.11 -36.98
N GLN A 166 45.74 11.06 -36.22
CA GLN A 166 47.06 10.39 -36.27
C GLN A 166 47.26 9.66 -37.59
N LEU A 167 46.23 8.94 -38.07
CA LEU A 167 46.26 8.27 -39.36
C LEU A 167 46.50 9.28 -40.50
N GLU A 168 45.73 10.36 -40.54
CA GLU A 168 45.88 11.45 -41.53
C GLU A 168 47.33 11.96 -41.59
N ARG A 169 47.93 12.29 -40.44
CA ARG A 169 49.33 12.75 -40.38
C ARG A 169 50.32 11.70 -40.88
N THR A 170 50.08 10.42 -40.58
CA THR A 170 50.96 9.35 -41.06
C THR A 170 50.80 9.13 -42.56
N THR A 171 49.59 9.20 -43.09
CA THR A 171 49.32 9.08 -44.53
C THR A 171 49.85 10.28 -45.30
N GLU A 172 49.70 11.51 -44.80
CA GLU A 172 50.30 12.70 -45.41
C GLU A 172 51.82 12.56 -45.52
N ARG A 173 52.47 12.06 -44.47
CA ARG A 173 53.91 11.78 -44.51
C ARG A 173 54.24 10.75 -45.59
N LEU A 174 53.54 9.62 -45.62
CA LEU A 174 53.77 8.57 -46.63
C LEU A 174 53.61 9.13 -48.05
N VAL A 175 52.55 9.89 -48.31
CA VAL A 175 52.30 10.52 -49.62
C VAL A 175 53.38 11.54 -49.98
N MET A 176 53.81 12.39 -49.02
CA MET A 176 54.93 13.31 -49.25
C MET A 176 56.21 12.58 -49.62
N TRP A 177 56.47 11.42 -49.01
CA TRP A 177 57.62 10.59 -49.35
C TRP A 177 57.49 9.97 -50.75
N GLU A 178 56.34 9.36 -51.06
CA GLU A 178 56.07 8.76 -52.37
C GLU A 178 56.16 9.77 -53.52
N LEU A 179 55.76 11.04 -53.28
CA LEU A 179 55.87 12.10 -54.27
C LEU A 179 57.28 12.67 -54.41
N ALA A 180 58.08 12.67 -53.34
CA ALA A 180 59.42 13.25 -53.34
C ALA A 180 60.49 12.31 -53.92
N MET A 181 60.30 11.00 -53.80
CA MET A 181 61.17 9.98 -54.38
C MET A 181 60.35 9.21 -55.39
N GLU A 182 60.57 9.44 -56.69
CA GLU A 182 59.86 8.81 -57.80
C GLU A 182 59.98 7.27 -57.79
N SER A 183 59.30 6.61 -56.85
CA SER A 183 59.21 5.15 -56.67
C SER A 183 60.44 4.43 -56.09
N GLU A 184 61.39 5.11 -55.46
CA GLU A 184 62.46 4.44 -54.69
C GLU A 184 62.07 4.28 -53.21
N ASP A 185 62.26 3.08 -52.66
CA ASP A 185 62.00 2.78 -51.26
C ASP A 185 62.78 3.73 -50.33
N PRO A 186 62.22 4.16 -49.18
CA PRO A 186 62.91 5.04 -48.26
C PRO A 186 64.29 4.51 -47.87
N PRO A 187 65.34 5.36 -47.80
CA PRO A 187 66.66 4.93 -47.37
C PRO A 187 66.60 4.45 -45.92
N PHE A 188 66.53 3.13 -45.74
CA PHE A 188 66.47 2.47 -44.45
C PHE A 188 67.79 1.76 -44.19
N ASN A 189 68.60 2.32 -43.28
CA ASN A 189 69.91 1.78 -42.90
C ASN A 189 69.81 0.64 -41.86
N GLY A 190 68.66 -0.02 -41.72
CA GLY A 190 68.43 -1.09 -40.75
C GLY A 190 68.08 -2.43 -41.39
N ASP A 191 67.83 -3.43 -40.56
CA ASP A 191 67.46 -4.79 -41.00
C ASP A 191 65.98 -4.87 -41.39
N LEU A 192 65.71 -5.11 -42.67
CA LEU A 192 64.35 -5.22 -43.23
C LEU A 192 63.54 -6.37 -42.62
N GLU A 193 64.19 -7.46 -42.22
CA GLU A 193 63.50 -8.60 -41.61
C GLU A 193 63.02 -8.29 -40.19
N GLN A 194 63.73 -7.45 -39.44
CA GLN A 194 63.29 -6.96 -38.14
C GLN A 194 62.08 -6.03 -38.24
N ILE A 195 62.02 -5.19 -39.27
CA ILE A 195 60.83 -4.37 -39.54
C ILE A 195 59.63 -5.25 -39.84
N LYS A 196 59.76 -6.23 -40.74
CA LYS A 196 58.64 -7.10 -41.10
C LYS A 196 58.10 -7.85 -39.90
N GLN A 197 58.98 -8.39 -39.05
CA GLN A 197 58.59 -9.07 -37.82
C GLN A 197 57.87 -8.12 -36.84
N GLU A 198 58.36 -6.89 -36.66
CA GLU A 198 57.74 -5.91 -35.76
C GLU A 198 56.41 -5.38 -36.31
N VAL A 199 56.30 -5.16 -37.62
CA VAL A 199 55.04 -4.80 -38.30
C VAL A 199 54.03 -5.94 -38.16
N GLU A 200 54.41 -7.18 -38.44
CA GLU A 200 53.53 -8.35 -38.31
C GLU A 200 53.05 -8.52 -36.86
N LYS A 201 53.94 -8.34 -35.88
CA LYS A 201 53.62 -8.37 -34.45
C LYS A 201 52.62 -7.28 -34.06
N ARG A 202 52.81 -6.04 -34.55
CA ARG A 202 51.88 -4.93 -34.31
C ARG A 202 50.53 -5.15 -35.00
N LEU A 203 50.54 -5.64 -36.24
CA LEU A 203 49.34 -5.94 -37.01
C LEU A 203 48.52 -7.07 -36.36
N LYS A 204 49.20 -8.12 -35.86
CA LYS A 204 48.57 -9.19 -35.08
C LYS A 204 47.90 -8.65 -33.83
N LYS A 205 48.57 -7.77 -33.07
CA LYS A 205 48.00 -7.11 -31.90
C LYS A 205 46.73 -6.31 -32.24
N VAL A 206 46.79 -5.49 -33.29
CA VAL A 206 45.63 -4.70 -33.75
C VAL A 206 44.47 -5.61 -34.17
N LYS A 207 44.74 -6.67 -34.93
CA LYS A 207 43.72 -7.66 -35.32
C LYS A 207 43.08 -8.33 -34.12
N THR A 208 43.88 -8.77 -33.14
CA THR A 208 43.35 -9.38 -31.90
C THR A 208 42.48 -8.42 -31.09
N MET A 209 42.89 -7.15 -31.01
CA MET A 209 42.12 -6.12 -30.29
C MET A 209 40.80 -5.84 -31.00
N ASN A 210 40.79 -5.73 -32.33
CA ASN A 210 39.58 -5.56 -33.12
C ASN A 210 38.61 -6.75 -32.98
N THR A 211 39.12 -7.99 -32.94
CA THR A 211 38.26 -9.16 -32.68
C THR A 211 37.67 -9.17 -31.27
N ILE A 212 38.43 -8.74 -30.27
CA ILE A 212 37.94 -8.64 -28.89
C ILE A 212 36.84 -7.58 -28.79
N ILE A 213 37.03 -6.42 -29.43
CA ILE A 213 36.02 -5.34 -29.46
C ILE A 213 34.76 -5.82 -30.19
N ALA A 214 34.89 -6.46 -31.36
CA ALA A 214 33.76 -7.01 -32.10
C ALA A 214 32.97 -8.06 -31.29
N LEU A 215 33.66 -8.95 -30.57
CA LEU A 215 33.03 -9.93 -29.68
C LEU A 215 32.29 -9.27 -28.51
N SER A 216 32.86 -8.22 -27.92
CA SER A 216 32.24 -7.47 -26.81
C SER A 216 30.99 -6.68 -27.21
N HIS A 217 30.85 -6.30 -28.49
CA HIS A 217 29.66 -5.61 -29.02
C HIS A 217 28.62 -6.59 -29.61
N SER A 218 28.97 -7.86 -29.78
CA SER A 218 28.09 -8.91 -30.32
C SER A 218 27.31 -9.66 -29.23
N GLN A 219 27.58 -9.43 -27.95
CA GLN A 219 26.77 -9.97 -26.87
C GLN A 219 25.58 -9.02 -26.64
N PRO A 220 24.34 -9.41 -26.97
CA PRO A 220 23.19 -8.69 -26.44
C PRO A 220 23.22 -8.85 -24.92
N ASN A 221 22.99 -7.75 -24.21
CA ASN A 221 22.66 -7.79 -22.78
C ASN A 221 21.42 -8.67 -22.61
N GLU A 222 21.62 -9.97 -22.36
CA GLU A 222 20.63 -10.83 -21.73
C GLU A 222 20.67 -10.53 -20.23
N ASP A 223 19.76 -9.65 -19.81
CA ASP A 223 19.12 -9.63 -18.49
C ASP A 223 17.80 -8.85 -18.59
#